data_AF-A0A371YJX5-F1
#
_entry.id   AF-A0A371YJX5-F1
#
_cell.length_a   1.000
_cell.length_b   1.000
_cell.length_c   1.000
_cell.angle_alpha   90.00
_cell.angle_beta   90.00
_cell.angle_gamma   90.00
#
_symmetry.space_group_name_H-M   'P 1'
#
loop_
_entity.id
_entity.type
_entity.pdbx_description
1 polymer ?
#
loop_
_entity_poly.entity_id
_entity_poly.type
_entity_poly.pdbx_seq_one_letter_code
_entity_poly.pdbx_strand_id
1 'polypeptide(L)' 'MSTTNSPASRLRSQKIDGGRVRCVVYLPKQEFEEIQKISNATGTSQSNVIAQFYFQGKNANEKQED' A
#
# COMPACT_ATOMS: atom_id res chain seq x y z
N MET A 1 16.81 -32.37 28.67
CA MET A 1 17.08 -31.85 27.32
C MET A 1 16.71 -30.37 27.31
N SER A 2 17.69 -29.47 27.15
CA SER A 2 17.46 -28.02 27.07
C SER A 2 17.11 -27.61 25.63
N THR A 3 16.01 -26.89 25.45
CA THR A 3 15.49 -26.42 24.15
C THR A 3 16.09 -25.07 23.69
N THR A 4 17.21 -24.64 24.29
CA THR A 4 17.77 -23.28 24.20
C THR A 4 18.38 -22.90 22.85
N ASN A 5 18.49 -23.83 21.88
CA ASN A 5 19.18 -23.60 20.60
C ASN A 5 18.26 -23.35 19.40
N SER A 6 16.95 -23.28 19.61
CA SER A 6 16.01 -22.98 18.51
C SER A 6 16.01 -21.47 18.26
N PRO A 7 16.27 -20.98 17.03
CA PRO A 7 16.07 -19.57 16.72
C PRO A 7 14.65 -19.20 17.13
N ALA A 8 14.48 -18.09 17.87
CA ALA A 8 13.16 -17.59 18.22
C ALA A 8 12.34 -17.51 16.92
N SER A 9 11.32 -18.36 16.82
CA SER A 9 10.41 -18.44 15.67
C SER A 9 10.08 -17.01 15.26
N ARG A 10 10.55 -16.57 14.07
CA ARG A 10 10.14 -15.27 13.52
C ARG A 10 8.63 -15.31 13.50
N LEU A 11 8.00 -14.57 14.42
CA LEU A 11 6.56 -14.47 14.53
C LEU A 11 6.08 -14.07 13.15
N ARG A 12 5.40 -15.00 12.47
CA ARG A 12 4.78 -14.72 11.18
C ARG A 12 3.87 -13.52 11.43
N SER A 13 3.97 -12.47 10.60
CA SER A 13 3.12 -11.28 10.73
C SER A 13 1.67 -11.73 10.96
N GLN A 14 1.02 -11.17 11.98
CA GLN A 14 -0.35 -11.53 12.29
C GLN A 14 -1.21 -11.30 11.05
N LYS A 15 -2.00 -12.32 10.71
CA LYS A 15 -2.93 -12.24 9.59
C LYS A 15 -3.97 -11.20 9.96
N ILE A 16 -3.88 -10.02 9.34
CA ILE A 16 -4.83 -8.94 9.55
C ILE A 16 -6.19 -9.45 9.08
N ASP A 17 -7.18 -9.45 9.97
CA ASP A 17 -8.55 -9.81 9.62
C ASP A 17 -9.12 -8.71 8.70
N GLY A 18 -9.85 -9.11 7.65
CA GLY A 18 -10.24 -8.19 6.56
C GLY A 18 -9.07 -7.90 5.59
N GLY A 19 -8.57 -8.93 4.92
CA GLY A 19 -7.46 -8.83 3.96
C GLY A 19 -7.69 -7.81 2.83
N ARG A 20 -6.67 -7.66 1.95
CA ARG A 20 -6.71 -6.71 0.83
C ARG A 20 -7.97 -6.91 -0.03
N VAL A 21 -8.85 -5.91 -0.04
CA VAL A 21 -10.01 -5.88 -0.93
C VAL A 21 -9.56 -5.38 -2.30
N ARG A 22 -9.92 -6.10 -3.35
CA ARG A 22 -9.67 -5.66 -4.73
C ARG A 22 -10.70 -4.59 -5.09
N CYS A 23 -10.24 -3.48 -5.63
CA CYS A 23 -11.08 -2.45 -6.22
C CYS A 23 -10.70 -2.24 -7.69
N VAL A 24 -11.67 -1.76 -8.47
CA VAL A 24 -11.45 -1.29 -9.84
C VAL A 24 -11.56 0.23 -9.82
N VAL A 25 -10.57 0.91 -10.37
CA VAL A 25 -10.53 2.38 -10.44
C VAL A 25 -10.58 2.78 -11.90
N TYR A 26 -11.53 3.65 -12.24
CA TYR A 26 -11.65 4.22 -13.58
C TYR A 26 -10.99 5.59 -13.57
N LEU A 27 -9.98 5.76 -14.42
CA LEU A 27 -9.24 7.01 -14.57
C LEU A 27 -9.24 7.43 -16.04
N PRO A 28 -9.20 8.74 -16.33
CA PRO A 28 -8.83 9.25 -17.62
C PRO A 28 -7.48 8.68 -18.09
N LYS A 29 -7.34 8.53 -19.40
CA LYS A 29 -6.11 7.98 -20.01
C LYS A 29 -4.85 8.75 -19.59
N GLN A 30 -4.96 10.08 -19.50
CA GLN A 30 -3.84 10.96 -19.12
C GLN A 30 -3.33 10.64 -17.71
N GLU A 31 -4.22 10.55 -16.73
CA GLU A 31 -3.87 10.23 -15.34
C GLU A 31 -3.28 8.82 -15.19
N PHE A 32 -3.79 7.85 -15.96
CA PHE A 32 -3.23 6.51 -15.99
C PHE A 32 -1.78 6.50 -16.52
N GLU A 33 -1.50 7.23 -17.58
CA GLU A 33 -0.15 7.35 -18.14
C GLU A 33 0.84 8.00 -17.15
N GLU A 34 0.38 8.97 -16.37
CA GLU A 34 1.18 9.59 -15.31
C GLU A 34 1.53 8.58 -14.20
N ILE A 35 0.55 7.82 -13.72
CA ILE A 35 0.78 6.76 -12.73
C ILE A 35 1.78 5.73 -13.27
N GLN A 36 1.67 5.38 -14.55
CA GLN A 36 2.60 4.44 -15.19
C GLN A 36 4.03 5.00 -15.23
N LYS A 37 4.21 6.27 -15.58
CA LYS A 37 5.52 6.94 -15.56
C LYS A 37 6.13 6.94 -14.16
N ILE A 38 5.35 7.25 -13.13
CA ILE A 38 5.81 7.27 -11.73
C ILE A 38 6.18 5.87 -11.25
N SER A 39 5.36 4.88 -11.57
CA SER A 39 5.62 3.46 -11.26
C SER A 39 6.94 3.01 -11.88
N ASN A 40 7.18 3.34 -13.15
CA ASN A 40 8.42 3.01 -13.85
C ASN A 40 9.65 3.74 -13.27
N ALA A 41 9.50 5.02 -12.92
CA ALA A 41 10.58 5.83 -12.37
C ALA A 41 11.00 5.41 -10.95
N THR A 42 10.03 5.02 -10.12
CA THR A 42 10.25 4.65 -8.72
C THR A 42 10.51 3.15 -8.51
N GLY A 43 10.27 2.31 -9.52
CA GLY A 43 10.33 0.86 -9.41
C GLY A 43 9.24 0.27 -8.49
N THR A 44 8.15 1.00 -8.24
CA THR A 44 7.04 0.55 -7.39
C THR A 44 5.84 0.15 -8.22
N SER A 45 4.93 -0.66 -7.68
CA SER A 45 3.73 -1.09 -8.40
C SER A 45 2.73 0.07 -8.55
N GLN A 46 1.97 0.07 -9.64
CA GLN A 46 0.89 1.04 -9.88
C GLN A 46 -0.11 1.09 -8.72
N SER A 47 -0.46 -0.06 -8.14
CA SER A 47 -1.34 -0.13 -6.98
C SER A 47 -0.79 0.61 -5.75
N ASN A 48 0.53 0.60 -5.57
CA ASN A 48 1.19 1.32 -4.48
C ASN A 48 1.15 2.83 -4.72
N VAL A 49 1.41 3.27 -5.95
CA VAL A 49 1.31 4.68 -6.35
C VAL A 49 -0.12 5.20 -6.13
N ILE A 50 -1.13 4.44 -6.57
CA ILE A 50 -2.55 4.79 -6.37
C ILE A 50 -2.89 4.89 -4.88
N ALA A 51 -2.43 3.93 -4.06
CA ALA A 51 -2.67 3.98 -2.62
C ALA A 51 -2.03 5.22 -1.97
N GLN A 52 -0.81 5.59 -2.36
CA GLN A 52 -0.15 6.80 -1.86
C GLN A 52 -0.95 8.05 -2.18
N PHE A 53 -1.41 8.20 -3.43
CA PHE A 53 -2.26 9.35 -3.81
C PHE A 53 -3.56 9.38 -3.02
N TYR A 54 -4.23 8.23 -2.85
CA TYR A 54 -5.46 8.15 -2.06
C TYR A 54 -5.24 8.60 -0.61
N PHE A 55 -4.19 8.10 0.06
CA PHE A 55 -3.89 8.48 1.45
C PHE A 55 -3.47 9.94 1.58
N GLN A 56 -2.69 10.47 0.64
CA GLN A 56 -2.32 11.88 0.63
C GLN A 56 -3.55 12.78 0.50
N GLY A 57 -4.48 12.44 -0.40
CA GLY A 57 -5.74 13.18 -0.55
C GLY A 57 -6.65 13.10 0.68
N LYS A 58 -6.76 11.91 1.30
CA LYS A 58 -7.55 11.72 2.53
C LYS A 58 -7.04 12.60 3.68
N ASN A 59 -5.73 12.59 3.90
CA ASN A 59 -5.11 13.37 4.97
C ASN A 59 -5.12 14.89 4.72
N ALA A 60 -5.25 15.32 3.45
CA ALA A 60 -5.39 16.73 3.11
C ALA A 60 -6.81 17.25 3.42
N ASN A 61 -7.84 16.45 3.16
CA ASN A 61 -9.23 16.80 3.53
C ASN A 61 -9.45 16.80 5.04
N GLU A 62 -8.85 15.86 5.78
CA GLU A 62 -8.98 15.82 7.25
C GLU A 62 -8.41 17.07 7.94
N LYS A 63 -7.45 17.77 7.32
CA LYS A 63 -6.86 19.01 7.87
C LYS A 63 -7.65 20.29 7.56
N GLN A 64 -8.69 20.21 6.74
CA GLN A 64 -9.52 21.37 6.37
C GLN A 64 -10.82 21.47 7.19
N GLU A 65 -11.10 20.49 8.05
CA GLU A 65 -12.29 20.47 8.91
C GLU A 65 -12.03 20.95 10.37
N ASP A 66 -10.83 21.46 10.68
CA ASP A 66 -10.47 22.06 11.98
C ASP A 66 -10.40 23.60 11.95
#